data_AF-A0A847NH99-F1
#
_entry.id   AF-A0A847NH99-F1
#
_cell.length_a   1.000
_cell.length_b   1.000
_cell.length_c   1.000
_cell.angle_alpha   90.00
_cell.angle_beta   90.00
_cell.angle_gamma   90.00
#
_symmetry.space_group_name_H-M   'P 1'
#
loop_
_entity.id
_entity.type
_entity.pdbx_description
1 polymer ?
#
loop_
_entity_poly.entity_id
_entity_poly.type
_entity_poly.pdbx_seq_one_letter_code
_entity_poly.pdbx_strand_id
1 'polypeptide(L)'
;MNYFSRDYKKLLAEHYVFDAWQFIVNTQKNINTAKYCYEIINKLVSRVIEEHKDWIDNINEHISKAIEEKIEVSINLGYDSLPQYKINVAGINVDYPFLIDKYIKDFFQYTRNAFDSIAQIVNSALLANESINIEKVDFNKITTVLNKNRYFSKFPKTLDWLLKIQQREEFMYLSEFNNRTKHICDSKIIMSQNLLNYDVLNKIGPFYKKGKQFEEQDICVITKTVLDFLEDEFVSFLGILTEEIKLDTFIEGRIHNLKFYSQQIKDNPQSSFTVIYIEVEESIDELPDVLRVLLVNNNEDVISINSDYEEILVRDKKGNYLGQFIMDSPITKDGLYLYRKYKKDNIEGIKAFINHSRKNKLVNPLFVSGKVVRVGFDKTE
;
A
#
# COMPACT_ATOMS: atom_id res chain seq x y z
N MET A 1 7.39 15.59 10.54
CA MET A 1 6.82 14.47 11.31
C MET A 1 7.38 13.17 10.75
N ASN A 2 7.74 12.18 11.56
CA ASN A 2 8.13 10.87 11.04
C ASN A 2 6.87 10.02 10.81
N TYR A 3 6.43 9.91 9.55
CA TYR A 3 5.19 9.21 9.18
C TYR A 3 5.27 7.68 9.28
N PHE A 4 6.47 7.12 9.51
CA PHE A 4 6.68 5.68 9.71
C PHE A 4 6.99 5.33 11.17
N SER A 5 6.65 6.23 12.08
CA SER A 5 6.87 6.07 13.52
C SER A 5 5.68 5.41 14.23
N ARG A 6 5.93 4.94 15.45
CA ARG A 6 4.88 4.53 16.39
C ARG A 6 3.89 5.67 16.65
N ASP A 7 4.35 6.91 16.72
CA ASP A 7 3.48 8.07 16.99
C ASP A 7 2.47 8.30 15.85
N TYR A 8 2.88 8.07 14.60
CA TYR A 8 1.95 8.16 13.48
C TYR A 8 0.90 7.05 13.52
N LYS A 9 1.31 5.82 13.84
CA LYS A 9 0.38 4.72 14.09
C LYS A 9 -0.63 5.05 15.19
N LYS A 10 -0.17 5.67 16.29
CA LYS A 10 -1.03 6.12 17.39
C LYS A 10 -2.05 7.13 16.92
N LEU A 11 -1.63 8.12 16.13
CA LEU A 11 -2.54 9.11 15.55
C LEU A 11 -3.65 8.44 14.72
N LEU A 12 -3.32 7.46 13.88
CA LEU A 12 -4.33 6.72 13.10
C LEU A 12 -5.29 5.91 13.99
N ALA A 13 -4.80 5.38 15.12
CA ALA A 13 -5.63 4.68 16.08
C ALA A 13 -6.53 5.64 16.89
N GLU A 14 -6.00 6.76 17.35
CA GLU A 14 -6.77 7.80 18.08
C GLU A 14 -7.95 8.34 17.26
N HIS A 15 -7.77 8.44 15.94
CA HIS A 15 -8.80 8.89 15.00
C HIS A 15 -9.57 7.74 14.32
N TYR A 16 -9.52 6.51 14.85
CA TYR A 16 -10.29 5.35 14.36
C TYR A 16 -10.15 5.08 12.85
N VAL A 17 -8.96 5.27 12.29
CA VAL A 17 -8.64 5.06 10.87
C VAL A 17 -7.40 4.18 10.67
N PHE A 18 -7.09 3.35 11.66
CA PHE A 18 -5.91 2.49 11.67
C PHE A 18 -5.80 1.51 10.48
N ASP A 19 -6.91 1.12 9.84
CA ASP A 19 -6.87 0.31 8.62
C ASP A 19 -6.12 1.00 7.47
N ALA A 20 -6.00 2.33 7.48
CA ALA A 20 -5.22 3.07 6.50
C ALA A 20 -3.70 2.79 6.58
N TRP A 21 -3.20 2.35 7.74
CA TRP A 21 -1.78 2.07 7.97
C TRP A 21 -1.22 1.05 6.97
N GLN A 22 -2.00 0.02 6.64
CA GLN A 22 -1.56 -1.01 5.68
C GLN A 22 -1.28 -0.42 4.29
N PHE A 23 -2.07 0.58 3.87
CA PHE A 23 -1.92 1.23 2.57
C PHE A 23 -0.76 2.22 2.60
N ILE A 24 -0.51 2.91 3.72
CA ILE A 24 0.69 3.75 3.92
C ILE A 24 1.96 2.91 3.76
N VAL A 25 2.02 1.75 4.45
CA VAL A 25 3.14 0.81 4.34
C VAL A 25 3.28 0.27 2.91
N ASN A 26 2.17 -0.06 2.26
CA ASN A 26 2.19 -0.55 0.87
C ASN A 26 2.69 0.52 -0.12
N THR A 27 2.27 1.78 0.04
CA THR A 27 2.78 2.90 -0.76
C THR A 27 4.28 3.04 -0.60
N GLN A 28 4.81 3.01 0.63
CA GLN A 28 6.26 3.08 0.85
C GLN A 28 7.00 1.89 0.25
N LYS A 29 6.42 0.69 0.33
CA LYS A 29 7.00 -0.51 -0.30
C LYS A 29 7.07 -0.36 -1.83
N ASN A 30 6.02 0.17 -2.45
CA ASN A 30 6.00 0.44 -3.89
C ASN A 30 7.06 1.48 -4.27
N ILE A 31 7.20 2.56 -3.50
CA ILE A 31 8.23 3.59 -3.70
C ILE A 31 9.64 2.99 -3.58
N ASN A 32 9.91 2.21 -2.52
CA ASN A 32 11.21 1.55 -2.33
C ASN A 32 11.54 0.59 -3.48
N THR A 33 10.53 -0.12 -4.00
CA THR A 33 10.70 -1.02 -5.15
C THR A 33 10.99 -0.25 -6.43
N ALA A 34 10.30 0.87 -6.66
CA ALA A 34 10.60 1.77 -7.77
C ALA A 34 12.02 2.35 -7.66
N LYS A 35 12.43 2.80 -6.48
CA LYS A 35 13.80 3.27 -6.22
C LYS A 35 14.85 2.21 -6.54
N TYR A 36 14.63 0.97 -6.11
CA TYR A 36 15.49 -0.14 -6.49
C TYR A 36 15.57 -0.32 -8.02
N CYS A 37 14.43 -0.28 -8.72
CA CYS A 37 14.42 -0.37 -10.19
C CYS A 37 15.22 0.76 -10.83
N TYR A 38 15.02 2.01 -10.39
CA TYR A 38 15.77 3.18 -10.84
C TYR A 38 17.29 3.02 -10.63
N GLU A 39 17.72 2.57 -9.46
CA GLU A 39 19.15 2.34 -9.17
C GLU A 39 19.76 1.27 -10.08
N ILE A 40 19.02 0.20 -10.36
CA ILE A 40 19.47 -0.85 -11.29
C ILE A 40 19.52 -0.33 -12.72
N ILE A 41 18.51 0.41 -13.19
CA ILE A 41 18.49 1.04 -14.52
C ILE A 41 19.72 1.91 -14.71
N ASN A 42 20.00 2.83 -13.77
CA ASN A 42 21.17 3.69 -13.84
C ASN A 42 22.47 2.90 -13.90
N LYS A 43 22.64 1.90 -13.03
CA LYS A 43 23.85 1.07 -13.01
C LYS A 43 24.05 0.32 -14.33
N LEU A 44 22.97 -0.22 -14.91
CA LEU A 44 23.04 -0.94 -16.17
C LEU A 44 23.36 0.01 -17.34
N VAL A 45 22.72 1.18 -17.39
CA VAL A 45 23.02 2.21 -18.40
C VAL A 45 24.47 2.68 -18.29
N SER A 46 24.96 2.96 -17.08
CA SER A 46 26.38 3.31 -16.85
C SER A 46 27.32 2.21 -17.33
N ARG A 47 27.03 0.94 -17.03
CA ARG A 47 27.85 -0.19 -17.49
C ARG A 47 27.88 -0.34 -19.00
N VAL A 48 26.75 -0.16 -19.69
CA VAL A 48 26.73 -0.15 -21.16
C VAL A 48 27.68 0.92 -21.70
N ILE A 49 27.67 2.11 -21.10
CA ILE A 49 28.52 3.24 -21.52
C ILE A 49 29.99 2.94 -21.20
N GLU A 50 30.30 2.42 -20.01
CA GLU A 50 31.66 2.07 -19.58
C GLU A 50 32.27 0.97 -20.46
N GLU A 51 31.56 -0.15 -20.64
CA GLU A 51 32.03 -1.25 -21.50
C GLU A 51 32.24 -0.82 -22.95
N HIS A 52 31.42 0.13 -23.43
CA HIS A 52 31.61 0.68 -24.77
C HIS A 52 32.81 1.62 -24.86
N LYS A 53 33.04 2.47 -23.84
CA LYS A 53 34.21 3.34 -23.77
C LYS A 53 35.51 2.54 -23.72
N ASP A 54 35.57 1.53 -22.85
CA ASP A 54 36.74 0.66 -22.72
C ASP A 54 37.08 -0.02 -24.06
N TRP A 55 36.05 -0.39 -24.81
CA TRP A 55 36.20 -0.97 -26.14
C TRP A 55 36.72 0.02 -27.18
N ILE A 56 36.19 1.25 -27.21
CA ILE A 56 36.71 2.32 -28.09
C ILE A 56 38.17 2.65 -27.74
N ASP A 57 38.50 2.76 -26.46
CA ASP A 57 39.84 3.10 -25.99
C ASP A 57 40.85 2.01 -26.38
N ASN A 58 40.46 0.73 -26.29
CA ASN A 58 41.27 -0.39 -26.78
C ASN A 58 41.54 -0.29 -28.29
N ILE A 59 40.52 0.03 -29.09
CA ILE A 59 40.67 0.25 -30.54
C ILE A 59 41.60 1.42 -30.82
N ASN A 60 41.41 2.54 -30.14
CA ASN A 60 42.23 3.75 -30.31
C ASN A 60 43.69 3.50 -29.93
N GLU A 61 43.95 2.71 -28.89
CA GLU A 61 45.31 2.31 -28.50
C GLU A 61 45.96 1.46 -29.60
N HIS A 62 45.23 0.49 -30.17
CA HIS A 62 45.73 -0.32 -31.28
C HIS A 62 46.04 0.53 -32.53
N ILE A 63 45.16 1.49 -32.87
CA ILE A 63 45.40 2.43 -33.97
C ILE A 63 46.65 3.28 -33.71
N SER A 64 46.76 3.83 -32.50
CA SER A 64 47.88 4.72 -32.13
C SER A 64 49.23 4.00 -32.24
N LYS A 65 49.32 2.77 -31.73
CA LYS A 65 50.53 1.93 -31.86
C LYS A 65 50.89 1.66 -33.32
N ALA A 66 49.91 1.34 -34.16
CA ALA A 66 50.18 1.08 -35.57
C ALA A 66 50.65 2.33 -36.34
N ILE A 67 50.12 3.51 -35.98
CA ILE A 67 50.59 4.80 -36.52
C ILE A 67 52.04 5.05 -36.10
N GLU A 68 52.39 4.83 -34.83
CA GLU A 68 53.76 4.98 -34.31
C GLU A 68 54.75 4.04 -35.03
N GLU A 69 54.34 2.79 -35.25
CA GLU A 69 55.15 1.75 -35.90
C GLU A 69 55.13 1.85 -37.44
N LYS A 70 54.30 2.73 -38.02
CA LYS A 70 54.06 2.89 -39.47
C LYS A 70 53.64 1.58 -40.16
N ILE A 71 52.81 0.79 -39.49
CA ILE A 71 52.28 -0.49 -39.99
C ILE A 71 50.82 -0.31 -40.40
N GLU A 72 50.41 -0.93 -41.49
CA GLU A 72 49.00 -1.01 -41.87
C GLU A 72 48.28 -2.03 -40.98
N VAL A 73 47.22 -1.58 -40.29
CA VAL A 73 46.34 -2.42 -39.47
C VAL A 73 44.93 -2.42 -40.01
N SER A 74 44.33 -3.60 -40.08
CA SER A 74 42.91 -3.78 -40.38
C SER A 74 42.16 -4.04 -39.08
N ILE A 75 41.14 -3.22 -38.79
CA ILE A 75 40.23 -3.45 -37.67
C ILE A 75 39.01 -4.17 -38.19
N ASN A 76 38.86 -5.44 -37.81
CA ASN A 76 37.68 -6.22 -38.15
C ASN A 76 36.60 -6.05 -37.08
N LEU A 77 35.48 -5.45 -37.45
CA LEU A 77 34.34 -5.20 -36.56
C LEU A 77 33.28 -6.29 -36.79
N GLY A 78 33.41 -7.39 -36.05
CA GLY A 78 32.44 -8.49 -36.00
C GLY A 78 31.65 -8.56 -34.68
N TYR A 79 30.64 -9.41 -34.61
CA TYR A 79 29.80 -9.58 -33.41
C TYR A 79 30.63 -9.91 -32.15
N ASP A 80 31.62 -10.79 -32.27
CA ASP A 80 32.48 -11.18 -31.15
C ASP A 80 33.49 -10.09 -30.74
N SER A 81 33.73 -9.12 -31.63
CA SER A 81 34.60 -7.98 -31.33
C SER A 81 33.87 -6.89 -30.56
N LEU A 82 32.54 -6.84 -30.61
CA LEU A 82 31.74 -5.84 -29.89
C LEU A 82 31.59 -6.21 -28.42
N PRO A 83 31.43 -5.22 -27.52
CA PRO A 83 31.08 -5.51 -26.14
C PRO A 83 29.80 -6.33 -26.08
N GLN A 84 29.83 -7.37 -25.25
CA GLN A 84 28.74 -8.35 -25.21
C GLN A 84 27.55 -7.87 -24.39
N TYR A 85 27.71 -6.83 -23.56
CA TYR A 85 26.66 -6.20 -22.76
C TYR A 85 25.81 -7.20 -21.97
N LYS A 86 26.48 -8.11 -21.24
CA LYS A 86 25.86 -9.24 -20.54
C LYS A 86 26.24 -9.27 -19.07
N ILE A 87 25.31 -9.74 -18.26
CA ILE A 87 25.51 -9.99 -16.83
C ILE A 87 24.96 -11.35 -16.43
N ASN A 88 25.64 -12.00 -15.50
CA ASN A 88 25.17 -13.25 -14.90
C ASN A 88 24.18 -12.95 -13.76
N VAL A 89 22.96 -13.45 -13.88
CA VAL A 89 21.93 -13.39 -12.84
C VAL A 89 21.59 -14.81 -12.43
N ALA A 90 22.05 -15.21 -11.24
CA ALA A 90 21.82 -16.54 -10.68
C ALA A 90 22.19 -17.71 -11.64
N GLY A 91 23.31 -17.57 -12.36
CA GLY A 91 23.79 -18.57 -13.32
C GLY A 91 23.28 -18.38 -14.75
N ILE A 92 22.34 -17.45 -14.99
CA ILE A 92 21.81 -17.16 -16.34
C ILE A 92 22.48 -15.90 -16.89
N ASN A 93 23.07 -15.99 -18.08
CA ASN A 93 23.61 -14.81 -18.77
C ASN A 93 22.46 -14.04 -19.43
N VAL A 94 22.34 -12.76 -19.09
CA VAL A 94 21.25 -11.89 -19.52
C VAL A 94 21.82 -10.61 -20.11
N ASP A 95 21.22 -10.15 -21.21
CA ASP A 95 21.62 -8.92 -21.88
C ASP A 95 21.17 -7.68 -21.09
N TYR A 96 22.01 -6.65 -21.03
CA TYR A 96 21.68 -5.35 -20.44
C TYR A 96 20.39 -4.73 -21.03
N PRO A 97 20.19 -4.68 -22.38
CA PRO A 97 18.94 -4.21 -22.97
C PRO A 97 17.68 -4.85 -22.40
N PHE A 98 17.70 -6.16 -22.23
CA PHE A 98 16.56 -6.90 -21.70
C PHE A 98 16.26 -6.49 -20.25
N LEU A 99 17.30 -6.40 -19.42
CA LEU A 99 17.13 -6.01 -18.02
C LEU A 99 16.67 -4.55 -17.90
N ILE A 100 17.24 -3.64 -18.69
CA ILE A 100 16.84 -2.23 -18.70
C ILE A 100 15.36 -2.09 -19.08
N ASP A 101 14.92 -2.74 -20.16
CA ASP A 101 13.50 -2.74 -20.56
C ASP A 101 12.58 -3.29 -19.47
N LYS A 102 12.94 -4.45 -18.89
CA LYS A 102 12.20 -5.05 -17.77
C LYS A 102 12.08 -4.09 -16.58
N TYR A 103 13.20 -3.52 -16.13
CA TYR A 103 13.20 -2.66 -14.95
C TYR A 103 12.53 -1.32 -15.20
N ILE A 104 12.54 -0.78 -16.42
CA ILE A 104 11.75 0.40 -16.79
C ILE A 104 10.25 0.10 -16.63
N LYS A 105 9.79 -1.05 -17.13
CA LYS A 105 8.38 -1.47 -16.99
C LYS A 105 8.00 -1.64 -15.51
N ASP A 106 8.83 -2.32 -14.74
CA ASP A 106 8.62 -2.51 -13.30
C ASP A 106 8.60 -1.15 -12.58
N PHE A 107 9.52 -0.25 -12.90
CA PHE A 107 9.58 1.11 -12.34
C PHE A 107 8.27 1.87 -12.53
N PHE A 108 7.79 1.99 -13.78
CA PHE A 108 6.53 2.71 -14.07
C PHE A 108 5.30 2.00 -13.49
N GLN A 109 5.34 0.68 -13.36
CA GLN A 109 4.28 -0.08 -12.72
C GLN A 109 4.22 0.19 -11.21
N TYR A 110 5.35 0.13 -10.49
CA TYR A 110 5.40 0.33 -9.05
C TYR A 110 5.12 1.78 -8.65
N THR A 111 5.62 2.76 -9.41
CA THR A 111 5.27 4.18 -9.22
C THR A 111 3.77 4.42 -9.42
N ARG A 112 3.14 3.81 -10.44
CA ARG A 112 1.67 3.91 -10.61
C ARG A 112 0.90 3.24 -9.46
N ASN A 113 1.36 2.09 -8.99
CA ASN A 113 0.76 1.37 -7.85
C ASN A 113 0.85 2.18 -6.54
N ALA A 114 1.91 2.99 -6.37
CA ALA A 114 2.02 3.89 -5.23
C ALA A 114 0.88 4.93 -5.22
N PHE A 115 0.57 5.56 -6.37
CA PHE A 115 -0.57 6.47 -6.47
C PHE A 115 -1.92 5.78 -6.23
N ASP A 116 -2.12 4.54 -6.72
CA ASP A 116 -3.35 3.79 -6.39
C ASP A 116 -3.43 3.46 -4.90
N SER A 117 -2.30 3.16 -4.26
CA SER A 117 -2.24 2.94 -2.81
C SER A 117 -2.53 4.23 -2.04
N ILE A 118 -2.09 5.41 -2.53
CA ILE A 118 -2.48 6.71 -1.97
C ILE A 118 -4.00 6.90 -2.01
N ALA A 119 -4.65 6.53 -3.12
CA ALA A 119 -6.09 6.56 -3.21
C ALA A 119 -6.78 5.61 -2.21
N GLN A 120 -6.19 4.45 -1.93
CA GLN A 120 -6.65 3.54 -0.89
C GLN A 120 -6.50 4.13 0.52
N ILE A 121 -5.42 4.88 0.79
CA ILE A 121 -5.26 5.64 2.04
C ILE A 121 -6.42 6.63 2.20
N VAL A 122 -6.73 7.43 1.17
CA VAL A 122 -7.86 8.37 1.21
C VAL A 122 -9.20 7.65 1.44
N ASN A 123 -9.43 6.53 0.74
CA ASN A 123 -10.64 5.74 0.90
C ASN A 123 -10.81 5.20 2.33
N SER A 124 -9.72 4.75 2.95
CA SER A 124 -9.71 4.18 4.29
C SER A 124 -9.80 5.24 5.40
N ALA A 125 -8.99 6.30 5.27
CA ALA A 125 -8.75 7.28 6.31
C ALA A 125 -9.73 8.46 6.29
N LEU A 126 -10.16 8.92 5.12
CA LEU A 126 -11.05 10.09 5.02
C LEU A 126 -12.49 9.69 4.75
N LEU A 127 -12.72 8.78 3.80
CA LEU A 127 -14.09 8.31 3.54
C LEU A 127 -14.59 7.37 4.64
N ALA A 128 -13.70 6.64 5.30
CA ALA A 128 -14.00 5.81 6.47
C ALA A 128 -15.27 4.95 6.28
N ASN A 129 -16.37 5.26 6.97
CA ASN A 129 -17.63 4.51 6.85
C ASN A 129 -18.33 4.63 5.49
N GLU A 130 -17.98 5.66 4.72
CA GLU A 130 -18.44 5.98 3.36
C GLU A 130 -17.45 5.48 2.28
N SER A 131 -16.46 4.68 2.68
CA SER A 131 -15.50 4.07 1.75
C SER A 131 -16.21 3.30 0.63
N ILE A 132 -15.66 3.39 -0.57
CA ILE A 132 -16.08 2.57 -1.70
C ILE A 132 -15.35 1.22 -1.64
N ASN A 133 -15.84 0.22 -2.39
CA ASN A 133 -15.18 -1.07 -2.51
C ASN A 133 -13.71 -0.90 -2.91
N ILE A 134 -12.81 -1.42 -2.08
CA ILE A 134 -11.36 -1.32 -2.21
C ILE A 134 -10.84 -1.82 -3.57
N GLU A 135 -11.49 -2.82 -4.18
CA GLU A 135 -11.12 -3.37 -5.50
C GLU A 135 -11.36 -2.39 -6.65
N LYS A 136 -12.23 -1.38 -6.42
CA LYS A 136 -12.59 -0.35 -7.40
C LYS A 136 -11.86 0.96 -7.14
N VAL A 137 -10.93 0.99 -6.19
CA VAL A 137 -10.17 2.18 -5.83
C VAL A 137 -8.98 2.31 -6.76
N ASP A 138 -8.97 3.41 -7.51
CA ASP A 138 -7.81 3.91 -8.22
C ASP A 138 -7.71 5.42 -8.02
N PHE A 139 -6.56 5.98 -8.37
CA PHE A 139 -6.29 7.41 -8.20
C PHE A 139 -7.38 8.32 -8.80
N ASN A 140 -7.78 8.07 -10.06
CA ASN A 140 -8.77 8.91 -10.73
C ASN A 140 -10.18 8.72 -10.16
N LYS A 141 -10.50 7.49 -9.75
CA LYS A 141 -11.79 7.16 -9.15
C LYS A 141 -11.99 7.91 -7.84
N ILE A 142 -10.98 7.94 -6.98
CA ILE A 142 -11.06 8.66 -5.70
C ILE A 142 -11.13 10.16 -5.89
N THR A 143 -10.38 10.73 -6.84
CA THR A 143 -10.52 12.15 -7.18
C THR A 143 -11.96 12.47 -7.60
N THR A 144 -12.56 11.62 -8.43
CA THR A 144 -13.97 11.78 -8.86
C THR A 144 -14.94 11.67 -7.70
N VAL A 145 -14.69 10.77 -6.74
CA VAL A 145 -15.53 10.63 -5.54
C VAL A 145 -15.41 11.87 -4.67
N LEU A 146 -14.20 12.31 -4.33
CA LEU A 146 -13.99 13.48 -3.48
C LEU A 146 -14.50 14.79 -4.09
N ASN A 147 -14.54 14.89 -5.42
CA ASN A 147 -15.09 16.06 -6.11
C ASN A 147 -16.63 16.17 -6.06
N LYS A 148 -17.34 15.19 -5.47
CA LYS A 148 -18.78 15.32 -5.26
C LYS A 148 -19.07 16.27 -4.10
N ASN A 149 -20.17 17.03 -4.19
CA ASN A 149 -20.62 17.99 -3.18
C ASN A 149 -20.65 17.45 -1.73
N ARG A 150 -20.92 16.15 -1.55
CA ARG A 150 -20.94 15.48 -0.24
C ARG A 150 -19.57 15.47 0.45
N TYR A 151 -18.47 15.46 -0.31
CA TYR A 151 -17.12 15.23 0.20
C TYR A 151 -16.18 16.42 0.01
N PHE A 152 -16.34 17.20 -1.06
CA PHE A 152 -15.44 18.31 -1.39
C PHE A 152 -15.28 19.31 -0.22
N SER A 153 -16.37 19.70 0.42
CA SER A 153 -16.34 20.65 1.54
C SER A 153 -15.72 20.07 2.82
N LYS A 154 -15.60 18.74 2.91
CA LYS A 154 -15.04 18.04 4.09
C LYS A 154 -13.54 17.77 3.94
N PHE A 155 -13.08 17.51 2.72
CA PHE A 155 -11.68 17.18 2.41
C PHE A 155 -11.10 18.06 1.30
N PRO A 156 -11.15 19.40 1.44
CA PRO A 156 -10.76 20.32 0.38
C PRO A 156 -9.26 20.27 0.07
N LYS A 157 -8.39 20.02 1.07
CA LYS A 157 -6.94 20.01 0.87
C LYS A 157 -6.51 18.73 0.16
N THR A 158 -7.05 17.59 0.55
CA THR A 158 -6.78 16.33 -0.18
C THR A 158 -7.31 16.39 -1.60
N LEU A 159 -8.51 16.93 -1.83
CA LEU A 159 -9.01 17.07 -3.20
C LEU A 159 -8.14 18.00 -4.04
N ASP A 160 -7.76 19.16 -3.50
CA ASP A 160 -6.89 20.12 -4.19
C ASP A 160 -5.55 19.46 -4.57
N TRP A 161 -4.95 18.70 -3.65
CA TRP A 161 -3.74 17.92 -3.94
C TRP A 161 -3.96 16.91 -5.07
N LEU A 162 -5.03 16.11 -5.02
CA LEU A 162 -5.34 15.13 -6.08
C LEU A 162 -5.52 15.80 -7.45
N LEU A 163 -6.25 16.91 -7.52
CA LEU A 163 -6.47 17.66 -8.76
C LEU A 163 -5.17 18.26 -9.30
N LYS A 164 -4.30 18.77 -8.43
CA LYS A 164 -2.97 19.26 -8.81
C LYS A 164 -2.12 18.15 -9.41
N ILE A 165 -2.03 16.99 -8.75
CA ILE A 165 -1.26 15.84 -9.25
C ILE A 165 -1.74 15.40 -10.64
N GLN A 166 -3.06 15.38 -10.90
CA GLN A 166 -3.58 15.02 -12.22
C GLN A 166 -3.10 15.94 -13.36
N GLN A 167 -2.70 17.17 -13.05
CA GLN A 167 -2.21 18.16 -14.01
C GLN A 167 -0.69 18.14 -14.15
N ARG A 168 0.03 17.41 -13.29
CA ARG A 168 1.50 17.32 -13.31
C ARG A 168 1.99 16.48 -14.49
N GLU A 169 3.02 16.96 -15.17
CA GLU A 169 3.56 16.31 -16.37
C GLU A 169 4.14 14.93 -16.03
N GLU A 170 4.77 14.83 -14.87
CA GLU A 170 5.36 13.61 -14.32
C GLU A 170 4.28 12.52 -14.15
N PHE A 171 3.14 12.88 -13.53
CA PHE A 171 2.02 11.98 -13.36
C PHE A 171 1.34 11.62 -14.69
N MET A 172 1.14 12.59 -15.58
CA MET A 172 0.57 12.36 -16.90
C MET A 172 1.42 11.38 -17.72
N TYR A 173 2.74 11.59 -17.76
CA TYR A 173 3.68 10.70 -18.46
C TYR A 173 3.62 9.29 -17.87
N LEU A 174 3.77 9.16 -16.56
CA LEU A 174 3.68 7.89 -15.82
C LEU A 174 2.38 7.13 -16.13
N SER A 175 1.25 7.82 -16.00
CA SER A 175 -0.08 7.20 -16.16
C SER A 175 -0.29 6.68 -17.58
N GLU A 176 0.06 7.47 -18.59
CA GLU A 176 -0.13 7.07 -19.98
C GLU A 176 0.91 6.04 -20.46
N PHE A 177 2.16 6.12 -19.98
CA PHE A 177 3.17 5.07 -20.22
C PHE A 177 2.67 3.73 -19.68
N ASN A 178 2.29 3.67 -18.41
CA ASN A 178 1.85 2.43 -17.77
C ASN A 178 0.57 1.87 -18.42
N ASN A 179 -0.40 2.73 -18.75
CA ASN A 179 -1.61 2.30 -19.46
C ASN A 179 -1.31 1.74 -20.86
N ARG A 180 -0.33 2.32 -21.56
CA ARG A 180 0.09 1.85 -22.89
C ARG A 180 0.74 0.47 -22.79
N THR A 181 1.69 0.29 -21.89
CA THR A 181 2.39 -0.99 -21.64
C THR A 181 1.42 -2.10 -21.24
N LYS A 182 0.42 -1.80 -20.40
CA LYS A 182 -0.57 -2.80 -19.94
C LYS A 182 -1.58 -3.24 -20.99
N HIS A 183 -2.05 -2.32 -21.83
CA HIS A 183 -3.27 -2.54 -22.62
C HIS A 183 -3.07 -2.44 -24.13
N ILE A 184 -1.93 -1.96 -24.60
CA ILE A 184 -1.70 -1.70 -26.03
C ILE A 184 -0.42 -2.40 -26.50
N CYS A 185 0.74 -1.88 -26.11
CA CYS A 185 2.05 -2.36 -26.55
C CYS A 185 3.15 -1.61 -25.80
N ASP A 186 4.37 -2.11 -25.84
CA ASP A 186 5.51 -1.46 -25.20
C ASP A 186 5.89 -0.13 -25.88
N SER A 187 6.45 0.79 -25.07
CA SER A 187 7.19 1.93 -25.59
C SER A 187 8.59 1.47 -26.01
N LYS A 188 9.09 1.98 -27.14
CA LYS A 188 10.39 1.58 -27.67
C LYS A 188 11.51 2.05 -26.74
N ILE A 189 12.32 1.14 -26.23
CA ILE A 189 13.58 1.48 -25.56
C ILE A 189 14.67 1.59 -26.63
N ILE A 190 15.35 2.73 -26.67
CA ILE A 190 16.39 3.05 -27.64
C ILE A 190 17.71 3.11 -26.90
N MET A 191 18.59 2.17 -27.19
CA MET A 191 19.97 2.18 -26.73
C MET A 191 20.89 2.10 -27.95
N SER A 192 21.64 3.17 -28.19
CA SER A 192 22.55 3.29 -29.31
C SER A 192 23.88 3.81 -28.81
N GLN A 193 24.95 3.24 -29.36
CA GLN A 193 26.32 3.58 -29.10
C GLN A 193 26.98 3.90 -30.44
N ASN A 194 27.70 5.00 -30.53
CA ASN A 194 28.39 5.36 -31.77
C ASN A 194 29.68 4.54 -31.92
N LEU A 195 29.90 3.98 -33.10
CA LEU A 195 31.04 3.09 -33.33
C LEU A 195 32.40 3.79 -33.32
N LEU A 196 32.44 5.10 -33.61
CA LEU A 196 33.66 5.85 -33.90
C LEU A 196 33.88 7.02 -32.94
N ASN A 197 32.97 7.24 -31.99
CA ASN A 197 33.09 8.27 -30.97
C ASN A 197 32.34 7.86 -29.70
N TYR A 198 32.42 8.68 -28.66
CA TYR A 198 31.83 8.38 -27.35
C TYR A 198 30.35 8.77 -27.21
N ASP A 199 29.65 9.07 -28.31
CA ASP A 199 28.25 9.49 -28.27
C ASP A 199 27.34 8.30 -27.97
N VAL A 200 26.46 8.50 -26.98
CA VAL A 200 25.53 7.47 -26.50
C VAL A 200 24.12 8.01 -26.49
N LEU A 201 23.14 7.17 -26.80
CA LEU A 201 21.72 7.52 -26.75
C LEU A 201 20.95 6.44 -26.01
N ASN A 202 20.41 6.81 -24.84
CA ASN A 202 19.66 5.92 -23.96
C ASN A 202 18.29 6.56 -23.65
N LYS A 203 17.31 6.29 -24.50
CA LYS A 203 16.01 6.98 -24.48
C LYS A 203 14.83 6.03 -24.41
N ILE A 204 13.77 6.48 -23.76
CA ILE A 204 12.41 6.00 -24.01
C ILE A 204 11.89 6.75 -25.23
N GLY A 205 11.55 6.00 -26.27
CA GLY A 205 11.03 6.54 -27.53
C GLY A 205 9.69 7.24 -27.34
N PRO A 206 9.33 8.12 -28.29
CA PRO A 206 8.08 8.87 -28.22
C PRO A 206 6.87 7.94 -28.31
N PHE A 207 5.75 8.36 -27.74
CA PHE A 207 4.48 7.63 -27.86
C PHE A 207 3.29 8.58 -27.91
N TYR A 208 2.24 8.15 -28.60
CA TYR A 208 0.99 8.89 -28.72
C TYR A 208 -0.13 8.23 -27.93
N LYS A 209 -0.85 9.02 -27.14
CA LYS A 209 -1.94 8.51 -26.30
C LYS A 209 -2.98 9.59 -25.99
N LYS A 210 -4.27 9.25 -26.14
CA LYS A 210 -5.42 10.13 -25.84
C LYS A 210 -5.32 11.52 -26.49
N GLY A 211 -4.90 11.59 -27.75
CA GLY A 211 -4.78 12.88 -28.44
C GLY A 211 -3.48 13.64 -28.16
N LYS A 212 -2.65 13.17 -27.22
CA LYS A 212 -1.41 13.83 -26.78
C LYS A 212 -0.18 13.06 -27.25
N GLN A 213 0.77 13.81 -27.79
CA GLN A 213 2.11 13.34 -28.11
C GLN A 213 3.00 13.45 -26.86
N PHE A 214 3.72 12.38 -26.54
CA PHE A 214 4.78 12.36 -25.54
C PHE A 214 6.11 12.19 -26.26
N GLU A 215 6.98 13.19 -26.13
CA GLU A 215 8.28 13.20 -26.79
C GLU A 215 9.24 12.17 -26.19
N GLU A 216 10.33 11.91 -26.92
CA GLU A 216 11.42 11.10 -26.42
C GLU A 216 11.99 11.64 -25.10
N GLN A 217 12.38 10.74 -24.21
CA GLN A 217 12.93 11.09 -22.89
C GLN A 217 14.19 10.29 -22.62
N ASP A 218 15.21 10.91 -22.02
CA ASP A 218 16.35 10.17 -21.49
C ASP A 218 15.89 9.26 -20.34
N ILE A 219 16.31 7.99 -20.38
CA ILE A 219 15.85 6.95 -19.44
C ILE A 219 16.17 7.33 -17.99
N CYS A 220 17.41 7.76 -17.73
CA CYS A 220 17.90 8.06 -16.39
C CYS A 220 17.25 9.34 -15.85
N VAL A 221 17.08 10.34 -16.71
CA VAL A 221 16.41 11.60 -16.36
C VAL A 221 14.94 11.35 -16.01
N ILE A 222 14.15 10.71 -16.88
CA ILE A 222 12.70 10.58 -16.65
C ILE A 222 12.39 9.69 -15.45
N THR A 223 13.15 8.61 -15.24
CA THR A 223 12.97 7.73 -14.08
C THR A 223 13.35 8.44 -12.78
N LYS A 224 14.41 9.26 -12.78
CA LYS A 224 14.73 10.11 -11.64
C LYS A 224 13.63 11.13 -11.35
N THR A 225 13.20 11.88 -12.36
CA THR A 225 12.19 12.93 -12.22
C THR A 225 10.88 12.37 -11.66
N VAL A 226 10.42 11.22 -12.15
CA VAL A 226 9.20 10.58 -11.64
C VAL A 226 9.37 10.05 -10.22
N LEU A 227 10.55 9.52 -9.88
CA LEU A 227 10.83 9.02 -8.52
C LEU A 227 10.87 10.17 -7.51
N ASP A 228 11.64 11.21 -7.80
CA ASP A 228 11.77 12.40 -6.93
C ASP A 228 10.38 13.04 -6.72
N PHE A 229 9.60 13.19 -7.81
CA PHE A 229 8.22 13.66 -7.76
C PHE A 229 7.34 12.80 -6.83
N LEU A 230 7.39 11.48 -6.97
CA LEU A 230 6.59 10.57 -6.14
C LEU A 230 7.00 10.61 -4.66
N GLU A 231 8.29 10.64 -4.36
CA GLU A 231 8.80 10.70 -2.98
C GLU A 231 8.36 12.01 -2.30
N ASP A 232 8.54 13.15 -2.98
CA ASP A 232 8.15 14.48 -2.47
C ASP A 232 6.63 14.58 -2.26
N GLU A 233 5.84 14.16 -3.25
CA GLU A 233 4.39 14.29 -3.21
C GLU A 233 3.75 13.32 -2.21
N PHE A 234 4.34 12.16 -1.95
CA PHE A 234 3.85 11.27 -0.91
C PHE A 234 4.06 11.86 0.49
N VAL A 235 5.22 12.48 0.76
CA VAL A 235 5.49 13.17 2.03
C VAL A 235 4.55 14.38 2.21
N SER A 236 4.34 15.15 1.14
CA SER A 236 3.39 16.26 1.09
C SER A 236 1.96 15.79 1.39
N PHE A 237 1.51 14.73 0.72
CA PHE A 237 0.21 14.11 0.94
C PHE A 237 0.00 13.65 2.39
N LEU A 238 0.98 12.98 2.99
CA LEU A 238 0.86 12.53 4.39
C LEU A 238 0.71 13.71 5.36
N GLY A 239 1.34 14.85 5.08
CA GLY A 239 1.13 16.09 5.83
C GLY A 239 -0.32 16.56 5.75
N ILE A 240 -0.86 16.66 4.54
CA ILE A 240 -2.25 17.07 4.27
C ILE A 240 -3.25 16.12 4.92
N LEU A 241 -3.04 14.81 4.73
CA LEU A 241 -3.85 13.74 5.30
C LEU A 241 -3.93 13.86 6.82
N THR A 242 -2.80 14.14 7.48
CA THR A 242 -2.71 14.25 8.94
C THR A 242 -3.57 15.38 9.48
N GLU A 243 -3.75 16.46 8.71
CA GLU A 243 -4.63 17.56 9.10
C GLU A 243 -6.11 17.18 8.97
N GLU A 244 -6.48 16.47 7.90
CA GLU A 244 -7.88 16.14 7.62
C GLU A 244 -8.39 14.92 8.38
N ILE A 245 -7.52 13.99 8.78
CA ILE A 245 -7.90 12.86 9.67
C ILE A 245 -8.44 13.38 11.02
N LYS A 246 -7.89 14.49 11.53
CA LYS A 246 -8.29 15.10 12.81
C LYS A 246 -9.71 15.66 12.81
N LEU A 247 -10.38 15.68 11.65
CA LEU A 247 -11.78 16.10 11.52
C LEU A 247 -12.76 15.00 11.94
N ASP A 248 -12.29 13.78 12.25
CA ASP A 248 -13.10 12.65 12.73
C ASP A 248 -14.38 12.44 11.89
N THR A 249 -14.22 12.59 10.59
CA THR A 249 -15.35 12.60 9.66
C THR A 249 -15.68 11.18 9.20
N PHE A 250 -16.96 10.82 9.25
CA PHE A 250 -17.47 9.50 8.87
C PHE A 250 -16.90 8.32 9.68
N ILE A 251 -16.45 8.53 10.92
CA ILE A 251 -15.94 7.45 11.79
C ILE A 251 -16.95 6.95 12.84
N GLU A 252 -18.18 7.48 12.86
CA GLU A 252 -19.21 7.15 13.85
C GLU A 252 -19.41 5.62 13.99
N GLY A 253 -19.45 5.11 15.22
CA GLY A 253 -19.64 3.68 15.49
C GLY A 253 -18.41 2.81 15.20
N ARG A 254 -17.24 3.37 14.90
CA ARG A 254 -15.98 2.62 14.84
C ARG A 254 -15.49 2.28 16.25
N ILE A 255 -15.08 1.04 16.48
CA ILE A 255 -14.67 0.52 17.78
C ILE A 255 -13.35 -0.24 17.66
N HIS A 256 -12.46 -0.03 18.63
CA HIS A 256 -11.14 -0.69 18.73
C HIS A 256 -11.03 -1.78 19.77
N ASN A 257 -11.89 -1.72 20.79
CA ASN A 257 -11.76 -2.58 21.95
C ASN A 257 -13.09 -3.27 22.22
N LEU A 258 -13.01 -4.58 22.42
CA LEU A 258 -14.11 -5.37 22.94
C LEU A 258 -13.77 -5.86 24.34
N LYS A 259 -14.80 -6.22 25.10
CA LYS A 259 -14.65 -6.89 26.39
C LYS A 259 -15.02 -8.36 26.29
N PHE A 260 -14.50 -9.18 27.20
CA PHE A 260 -14.91 -10.56 27.33
C PHE A 260 -15.18 -10.96 28.79
N TYR A 261 -16.04 -11.95 28.94
CA TYR A 261 -16.27 -12.64 30.21
C TYR A 261 -16.24 -14.14 29.94
N SER A 262 -15.39 -14.86 30.65
CA SER A 262 -15.30 -16.32 30.55
C SER A 262 -15.57 -16.95 31.90
N GLN A 263 -16.41 -17.98 31.92
CA GLN A 263 -16.61 -18.84 33.08
C GLN A 263 -16.09 -20.23 32.74
N GLN A 264 -15.21 -20.76 33.60
CA GLN A 264 -14.65 -22.11 33.49
C GLN A 264 -15.05 -22.91 34.72
N ILE A 265 -15.65 -24.08 34.53
CA ILE A 265 -16.12 -24.97 35.61
C ILE A 265 -15.35 -26.29 35.53
N LYS A 266 -14.57 -26.62 36.57
CA LYS A 266 -13.59 -27.73 36.59
C LYS A 266 -14.19 -29.06 36.13
N ASP A 267 -15.32 -29.43 36.72
CA ASP A 267 -15.97 -30.73 36.50
C ASP A 267 -17.17 -30.64 35.54
N ASN A 268 -17.40 -29.48 34.93
CA ASN A 268 -18.45 -29.31 33.93
C ASN A 268 -18.01 -28.37 32.79
N PRO A 269 -17.08 -28.83 31.92
CA PRO A 269 -16.63 -28.03 30.78
C PRO A 269 -17.76 -27.60 29.84
N GLN A 270 -18.85 -28.36 29.76
CA GLN A 270 -20.02 -28.04 28.94
C GLN A 270 -20.84 -26.85 29.46
N SER A 271 -20.66 -26.49 30.72
CA SER A 271 -21.24 -25.28 31.33
C SER A 271 -20.23 -24.12 31.39
N SER A 272 -19.03 -24.31 30.82
CA SER A 272 -18.07 -23.23 30.63
C SER A 272 -18.42 -22.48 29.36
N PHE A 273 -18.33 -21.16 29.40
CA PHE A 273 -18.64 -20.33 28.25
C PHE A 273 -17.76 -19.09 28.22
N THR A 274 -17.67 -18.50 27.04
CA THR A 274 -17.04 -17.20 26.83
C THR A 274 -17.97 -16.33 26.03
N VAL A 275 -18.18 -15.10 26.51
CA VAL A 275 -18.94 -14.08 25.79
C VAL A 275 -18.06 -12.88 25.46
N ILE A 276 -18.29 -12.30 24.29
CA ILE A 276 -17.70 -11.05 23.83
C ILE A 276 -18.76 -9.97 23.84
N TYR A 277 -18.44 -8.81 24.40
CA TYR A 277 -19.41 -7.74 24.58
C TYR A 277 -18.82 -6.34 24.50
N ILE A 278 -19.72 -5.38 24.27
CA ILE A 278 -19.52 -3.94 24.47
C ILE A 278 -20.29 -3.56 25.73
N GLU A 279 -19.68 -2.72 26.57
CA GLU A 279 -20.31 -2.22 27.79
C GLU A 279 -20.88 -0.82 27.54
N VAL A 280 -22.13 -0.61 27.92
CA VAL A 280 -22.86 0.67 27.84
C VAL A 280 -23.38 1.06 29.22
N GLU A 281 -23.90 2.27 29.39
CA GLU A 281 -24.40 2.73 30.70
C GLU A 281 -25.71 2.03 31.07
N GLU A 282 -26.73 2.16 30.21
CA GLU A 282 -28.10 1.73 30.51
C GLU A 282 -28.86 1.14 29.31
N SER A 283 -28.62 1.63 28.08
CA SER A 283 -29.39 1.24 26.89
C SER A 283 -28.51 0.85 25.70
N ILE A 284 -28.97 -0.13 24.93
CA ILE A 284 -28.37 -0.49 23.64
C ILE A 284 -28.48 0.65 22.61
N ASP A 285 -29.41 1.58 22.80
CA ASP A 285 -29.61 2.74 21.92
C ASP A 285 -28.55 3.84 22.11
N GLU A 286 -27.67 3.70 23.09
CA GLU A 286 -26.43 4.48 23.18
C GLU A 286 -25.48 4.19 22.01
N LEU A 287 -25.62 3.04 21.37
CA LEU A 287 -24.84 2.63 20.21
C LEU A 287 -25.65 2.86 18.91
N PRO A 288 -24.98 3.33 17.84
CA PRO A 288 -25.63 3.46 16.54
C PRO A 288 -26.06 2.08 16.01
N ASP A 289 -27.01 2.07 15.08
CA ASP A 289 -27.54 0.81 14.51
C ASP A 289 -26.49 0.00 13.72
N VAL A 290 -25.40 0.64 13.34
CA VAL A 290 -24.28 0.01 12.65
C VAL A 290 -22.99 0.33 13.38
N LEU A 291 -22.31 -0.73 13.82
CA LEU A 291 -20.95 -0.65 14.34
C LEU A 291 -19.97 -1.10 13.28
N ARG A 292 -18.74 -0.62 13.39
CA ARG A 292 -17.62 -1.17 12.63
C ARG A 292 -16.41 -1.43 13.53
N VAL A 293 -15.94 -2.67 13.55
CA VAL A 293 -14.95 -3.10 14.54
C VAL A 293 -13.66 -3.52 13.87
N LEU A 294 -12.55 -2.92 14.30
CA LEU A 294 -11.19 -3.35 14.03
C LEU A 294 -10.49 -3.40 15.38
N LEU A 295 -9.99 -4.56 15.81
CA LEU A 295 -9.39 -4.64 17.14
C LEU A 295 -7.99 -4.05 17.11
N VAL A 296 -7.69 -3.08 17.98
CA VAL A 296 -6.41 -2.37 18.01
C VAL A 296 -5.84 -2.40 19.42
N ASN A 297 -4.59 -2.82 19.56
CA ASN A 297 -3.82 -2.70 20.79
C ASN A 297 -2.72 -1.64 20.62
N ASN A 298 -2.55 -0.76 21.62
CA ASN A 298 -1.58 0.34 21.61
C ASN A 298 -0.65 0.35 22.85
N ASN A 299 -0.35 -0.82 23.42
CA ASN A 299 0.45 -0.92 24.65
C ASN A 299 1.95 -0.65 24.36
N GLU A 300 2.62 -1.55 23.64
CA GLU A 300 4.05 -1.47 23.32
C GLU A 300 4.32 -0.94 21.90
N ASP A 301 3.57 -1.45 20.92
CA ASP A 301 3.44 -0.92 19.56
C ASP A 301 1.94 -0.87 19.23
N VAL A 302 1.57 -0.20 18.14
CA VAL A 302 0.21 -0.25 17.61
C VAL A 302 0.08 -1.42 16.65
N ILE A 303 -0.70 -2.41 17.05
CA ILE A 303 -1.00 -3.60 16.28
C ILE A 303 -2.52 -3.75 16.15
N SER A 304 -2.97 -4.42 15.09
CA SER A 304 -4.40 -4.66 14.87
C SER A 304 -4.70 -6.05 14.36
N ILE A 305 -5.91 -6.54 14.65
CA ILE A 305 -6.48 -7.72 14.02
C ILE A 305 -7.94 -7.46 13.62
N ASN A 306 -8.39 -8.12 12.57
CA ASN A 306 -9.80 -8.12 12.21
C ASN A 306 -10.63 -8.81 13.29
N SER A 307 -11.78 -8.24 13.65
CA SER A 307 -12.73 -8.90 14.55
C SER A 307 -13.37 -10.11 13.87
N ASP A 308 -13.09 -11.31 14.35
CA ASP A 308 -13.60 -12.59 13.85
C ASP A 308 -14.82 -13.11 14.61
N TYR A 309 -15.41 -12.27 15.46
CA TYR A 309 -16.66 -12.57 16.15
C TYR A 309 -17.84 -12.40 15.20
N GLU A 310 -18.68 -13.43 15.09
CA GLU A 310 -19.94 -13.34 14.33
C GLU A 310 -20.99 -12.44 14.99
N GLU A 311 -20.87 -12.29 16.32
CA GLU A 311 -21.83 -11.62 17.18
C GLU A 311 -21.11 -11.02 18.37
N ILE A 312 -21.57 -9.84 18.79
CA ILE A 312 -21.02 -9.07 19.89
C ILE A 312 -22.20 -8.67 20.78
N LEU A 313 -22.19 -9.08 22.05
CA LEU A 313 -23.26 -8.73 22.99
C LEU A 313 -23.15 -7.27 23.43
N VAL A 314 -24.26 -6.72 23.91
CA VAL A 314 -24.28 -5.43 24.60
C VAL A 314 -24.71 -5.67 26.04
N ARG A 315 -23.95 -5.11 26.98
CA ARG A 315 -24.12 -5.35 28.41
C ARG A 315 -24.07 -4.01 29.16
N ASP A 316 -24.96 -3.82 30.14
CA ASP A 316 -24.89 -2.67 31.03
C ASP A 316 -23.82 -2.85 32.13
N LYS A 317 -23.52 -1.77 32.88
CA LYS A 317 -22.59 -1.85 34.02
C LYS A 317 -23.08 -2.73 35.17
N LYS A 318 -24.39 -2.97 35.28
CA LYS A 318 -25.00 -3.82 36.32
C LYS A 318 -24.85 -5.31 36.00
N GLY A 319 -24.52 -5.63 34.76
CA GLY A 319 -24.32 -6.99 34.28
C GLY A 319 -25.45 -7.58 33.45
N ASN A 320 -26.48 -6.80 33.15
CA ASN A 320 -27.60 -7.23 32.32
C ASN A 320 -27.21 -7.15 30.85
N TYR A 321 -27.53 -8.19 30.10
CA TYR A 321 -27.40 -8.18 28.65
C TYR A 321 -28.62 -7.48 28.04
N LEU A 322 -28.37 -6.50 27.19
CA LEU A 322 -29.38 -5.62 26.60
C LEU A 322 -29.76 -6.06 25.18
N GLY A 323 -28.81 -6.65 24.45
CA GLY A 323 -29.01 -7.12 23.08
C GLY A 323 -27.70 -7.57 22.44
N GLN A 324 -27.64 -7.54 21.11
CA GLN A 324 -26.44 -7.91 20.37
C GLN A 324 -26.32 -7.20 19.03
N PHE A 325 -25.11 -7.21 18.51
CA PHE A 325 -24.76 -6.86 17.15
C PHE A 325 -24.32 -8.12 16.40
N ILE A 326 -24.86 -8.33 15.20
CA ILE A 326 -24.50 -9.43 14.32
C ILE A 326 -23.70 -8.91 13.14
N MET A 327 -22.73 -9.71 12.71
CA MET A 327 -21.88 -9.39 11.58
C MET A 327 -22.70 -9.23 10.28
N ASP A 328 -22.46 -8.15 9.53
CA ASP A 328 -23.21 -7.80 8.31
C ASP A 328 -22.63 -8.42 7.02
N SER A 329 -21.43 -9.00 7.09
CA SER A 329 -20.75 -9.58 5.94
C SER A 329 -19.86 -10.74 6.36
N PRO A 330 -19.73 -11.80 5.54
CA PRO A 330 -18.95 -12.98 5.92
C PRO A 330 -17.49 -12.66 6.23
N ILE A 331 -16.90 -13.43 7.14
CA ILE A 331 -15.48 -13.35 7.49
C ILE A 331 -14.65 -13.83 6.30
N THR A 332 -14.04 -12.90 5.56
CA THR A 332 -13.01 -13.23 4.58
C THR A 332 -11.64 -13.32 5.27
N LYS A 333 -10.84 -14.31 4.85
CA LYS A 333 -9.44 -14.47 5.25
C LYS A 333 -8.52 -14.10 4.08
N ASP A 334 -8.46 -12.81 3.79
CA ASP A 334 -7.71 -12.24 2.66
C ASP A 334 -6.49 -11.39 3.10
N GLY A 335 -6.26 -11.29 4.42
CA GLY A 335 -5.16 -10.52 4.99
C GLY A 335 -5.37 -9.00 4.99
N LEU A 336 -6.50 -8.51 4.49
CA LEU A 336 -6.83 -7.08 4.49
C LEU A 336 -7.36 -6.67 5.86
N TYR A 337 -6.78 -5.64 6.48
CA TYR A 337 -7.36 -5.06 7.69
C TYR A 337 -8.55 -4.18 7.34
N LEU A 338 -9.69 -4.36 8.01
CA LEU A 338 -10.87 -3.56 7.75
C LEU A 338 -11.76 -3.45 8.99
N TYR A 339 -12.39 -2.29 9.18
CA TYR A 339 -13.44 -2.13 10.18
C TYR A 339 -14.67 -2.94 9.75
N ARG A 340 -14.80 -4.14 10.31
CA ARG A 340 -15.88 -5.09 9.97
C ARG A 340 -17.20 -4.56 10.44
N LYS A 341 -18.19 -4.58 9.56
CA LYS A 341 -19.52 -4.03 9.82
C LYS A 341 -20.38 -5.02 10.60
N TYR A 342 -21.03 -4.51 11.63
CA TYR A 342 -22.03 -5.22 12.43
C TYR A 342 -23.31 -4.40 12.47
N LYS A 343 -24.46 -5.07 12.45
CA LYS A 343 -25.78 -4.48 12.56
C LYS A 343 -26.41 -4.82 13.90
N LYS A 344 -27.09 -3.85 14.51
CA LYS A 344 -27.92 -4.05 15.70
C LYS A 344 -28.98 -5.10 15.36
N ASP A 345 -29.11 -6.10 16.20
CA ASP A 345 -30.09 -7.17 16.07
C ASP A 345 -31.30 -6.90 16.98
N ASN A 346 -32.45 -7.45 16.62
CA ASN A 346 -33.72 -7.26 17.35
C ASN A 346 -33.97 -8.34 18.41
N ILE A 347 -32.92 -9.07 18.82
CA ILE A 347 -33.02 -10.12 19.82
C ILE A 347 -32.84 -9.53 21.23
N GLU A 348 -33.75 -9.88 22.13
CA GLU A 348 -33.66 -9.53 23.56
C GLU A 348 -32.36 -10.04 24.20
N GLY A 349 -31.75 -9.23 25.06
CA GLY A 349 -30.41 -9.48 25.58
C GLY A 349 -30.21 -10.81 26.31
N ILE A 350 -31.19 -11.31 27.06
CA ILE A 350 -31.07 -12.63 27.72
C ILE A 350 -31.04 -13.77 26.71
N LYS A 351 -31.83 -13.65 25.64
CA LYS A 351 -31.88 -14.65 24.56
C LYS A 351 -30.61 -14.59 23.72
N ALA A 352 -30.10 -13.39 23.46
CA ALA A 352 -28.80 -13.17 22.82
C ALA A 352 -27.67 -13.82 23.65
N PHE A 353 -27.64 -13.60 24.96
CA PHE A 353 -26.67 -14.22 25.86
C PHE A 353 -26.71 -15.76 25.82
N ILE A 354 -27.90 -16.36 25.91
CA ILE A 354 -28.05 -17.83 25.86
C ILE A 354 -27.56 -18.39 24.52
N ASN A 355 -27.86 -17.71 23.41
CA ASN A 355 -27.39 -18.14 22.10
C ASN A 355 -25.86 -18.02 21.98
N HIS A 356 -25.28 -16.92 22.47
CA HIS A 356 -23.85 -16.65 22.42
C HIS A 356 -23.05 -17.62 23.30
N SER A 357 -23.49 -17.85 24.53
CA SER A 357 -22.82 -18.74 25.51
C SER A 357 -22.75 -20.21 25.08
N ARG A 358 -23.63 -20.65 24.17
CA ARG A 358 -23.57 -22.00 23.58
C ARG A 358 -22.47 -22.15 22.53
N LYS A 359 -21.91 -21.04 22.04
CA LYS A 359 -20.84 -21.05 21.04
C LYS A 359 -19.49 -20.96 21.74
N ASN A 360 -18.58 -21.87 21.42
CA ASN A 360 -17.19 -21.74 21.83
C ASN A 360 -16.52 -20.61 21.03
N LYS A 361 -16.21 -19.51 21.71
CA LYS A 361 -15.49 -18.37 21.13
C LYS A 361 -14.07 -18.33 21.68
N LEU A 362 -13.09 -18.20 20.79
CA LEU A 362 -11.69 -17.97 21.17
C LEU A 362 -11.52 -16.51 21.55
N VAL A 363 -10.70 -16.23 22.57
CA VAL A 363 -10.36 -14.86 22.98
C VAL A 363 -8.91 -14.62 22.66
N ASN A 364 -8.62 -13.49 22.03
CA ASN A 364 -7.26 -12.99 21.93
C ASN A 364 -7.03 -11.92 23.02
N PRO A 365 -6.34 -12.27 24.14
CA PRO A 365 -6.18 -11.37 25.28
C PRO A 365 -5.31 -10.16 24.97
N LEU A 366 -4.58 -10.15 23.85
CA LEU A 366 -3.89 -8.96 23.37
C LEU A 366 -4.86 -7.88 22.88
N PHE A 367 -6.08 -8.22 22.48
CA PHE A 367 -6.99 -7.29 21.79
C PHE A 367 -8.33 -7.11 22.50
N VAL A 368 -8.63 -7.97 23.47
CA VAL A 368 -9.90 -7.99 24.19
C VAL A 368 -9.61 -8.03 25.67
N SER A 369 -10.26 -7.14 26.42
CA SER A 369 -10.04 -7.01 27.87
C SER A 369 -11.15 -7.71 28.66
N GLY A 370 -10.85 -8.34 29.79
CA GLY A 370 -11.87 -9.11 30.48
C GLY A 370 -11.35 -9.94 31.63
N LYS A 371 -12.23 -10.79 32.17
CA LYS A 371 -11.91 -11.69 33.28
C LYS A 371 -12.35 -13.12 33.01
N VAL A 372 -11.56 -14.05 33.52
CA VAL A 372 -11.89 -15.48 33.58
C VAL A 372 -12.23 -15.82 35.03
N VAL A 373 -13.45 -16.34 35.26
CA VAL A 373 -13.87 -16.85 36.57
C VAL A 373 -13.77 -18.36 36.55
N ARG A 374 -12.93 -18.91 37.42
CA ARG A 374 -12.75 -20.35 37.60
C ARG A 374 -13.53 -20.82 38.81
N VAL A 375 -14.48 -21.74 38.60
CA VAL A 375 -15.34 -22.32 39.63
C VAL A 375 -14.92 -23.78 39.86
N GLY A 376 -14.68 -24.13 41.13
CA GLY A 376 -14.25 -25.49 41.53
C GLY A 376 -12.76 -25.77 41.29
N PHE A 377 -12.00 -24.81 40.76
CA PHE A 377 -10.53 -24.87 40.74
C PHE A 377 -10.01 -24.38 42.08
N ASP A 378 -9.16 -25.18 42.72
CA ASP A 378 -8.51 -24.79 43.98
C ASP A 378 -7.71 -23.50 43.76
N LYS A 379 -7.80 -22.57 44.70
CA LYS A 379 -6.94 -21.37 44.70
C LYS A 379 -5.52 -21.84 44.98
N THR A 380 -4.75 -22.15 43.95
CA THR A 380 -3.29 -22.18 44.10
C THR A 380 -2.84 -20.74 44.33
N GLU A 381 -2.24 -20.52 45.50
CA GLU A 381 -1.68 -19.26 46.00
C GLU A 381 -0.81 -18.51 45.00
#